data_AF-A0A285PCN6-F1
#
_entry.id   AF-A0A285PCN6-F1
#
_cell.length_a   1.000
_cell.length_b   1.000
_cell.length_c   1.000
_cell.angle_alpha   90.00
_cell.angle_beta   90.00
_cell.angle_gamma   90.00
#
_symmetry.space_group_name_H-M   'P 1'
#
loop_
_entity.id
_entity.type
_entity.pdbx_description
1 polymer ?
#
loop_
_entity_poly.entity_id
_entity_poly.type
_entity_poly.pdbx_seq_one_letter_code
_entity_poly.pdbx_strand_id
1 'polypeptide(L)'
;MTDKKSTGRQLGFEAEEFAASLFEALGYVVTREVLIGGIMVDMIIERDGLWHPVEVKFFLKRVSNSTILENAVRLRQLVSVDPRLSNPILVIIGSLTAYARGWSSSNFDIRVWDYQELRNKTVELKELRQRLDMLIDPENMNTQDINTASREKREVVASSLIERLRSHEAKDGLTPTDYEKLCREVFSFLFDPFLFGFSDQHRTTDGANRFDFVCRIKSGDQFWDALQRDFRTRVILFECKNYKDKITADQIYSTERYLFTSALRTVAFLISRKGHDEGCFRAAQGAMRESGKLIILLSNKELIEMLKFEGTEDGATSFLDQHIWRFVTGLPR
;
A
#
# COMPACT_ATOMS: atom_id res chain seq x y z
N MET A 1 16.06 -16.92 27.22
CA MET A 1 15.16 -16.66 26.07
C MET A 1 14.19 -15.53 26.43
N THR A 2 14.70 -14.45 27.02
CA THR A 2 13.91 -13.56 27.89
C THR A 2 14.20 -12.06 27.72
N ASP A 3 14.96 -11.63 26.69
CA ASP A 3 15.49 -10.25 26.68
C ASP A 3 15.22 -9.41 25.42
N LYS A 4 14.52 -9.92 24.40
CA LYS A 4 14.24 -9.12 23.18
C LYS A 4 12.95 -8.28 23.25
N LYS A 5 11.98 -8.67 24.09
CA LYS A 5 10.72 -7.92 24.27
C LYS A 5 10.85 -6.74 25.23
N SER A 6 11.79 -6.79 26.18
CA SER A 6 12.13 -5.70 27.10
C SER A 6 12.79 -4.52 26.39
N THR A 7 13.77 -4.80 25.53
CA THR A 7 14.55 -3.77 24.79
C THR A 7 13.68 -2.94 23.83
N GLY A 8 12.77 -3.59 23.07
CA GLY A 8 11.93 -2.86 22.11
C GLY A 8 10.94 -1.89 22.76
N ARG A 9 10.42 -2.24 23.95
CA ARG A 9 9.51 -1.36 24.72
C ARG A 9 10.26 -0.18 25.33
N GLN A 10 11.48 -0.42 25.80
CA GLN A 10 12.35 0.63 26.33
C GLN A 10 12.74 1.64 25.26
N LEU A 11 13.13 1.18 24.07
CA LEU A 11 13.49 2.07 22.96
C LEU A 11 12.28 2.85 22.40
N GLY A 12 11.08 2.28 22.43
CA GLY A 12 9.85 3.00 22.11
C GLY A 12 9.61 4.18 23.06
N PHE A 13 9.82 3.96 24.36
CA PHE A 13 9.73 5.03 25.36
C PHE A 13 10.82 6.10 25.15
N GLU A 14 12.06 5.70 24.88
CA GLU A 14 13.16 6.63 24.60
C GLU A 14 12.91 7.48 23.33
N ALA A 15 12.24 6.90 22.32
CA ALA A 15 11.81 7.61 21.13
C ALA A 15 10.73 8.67 21.41
N GLU A 16 9.75 8.35 22.26
CA GLU A 16 8.73 9.31 22.71
C GLU A 16 9.35 10.45 23.54
N GLU A 17 10.27 10.12 24.45
CA GLU A 17 11.05 11.09 25.23
C GLU A 17 11.85 12.03 24.32
N PHE A 18 12.50 11.48 23.29
CA PHE A 18 13.24 12.26 22.31
C PHE A 18 12.30 13.21 21.55
N ALA A 19 11.15 12.73 21.08
CA ALA A 19 10.19 13.54 20.35
C ALA A 19 9.68 14.69 21.21
N ALA A 20 9.30 14.43 22.47
CA ALA A 20 8.85 15.45 23.41
C ALA A 20 9.93 16.52 23.63
N SER A 21 11.17 16.10 23.93
CA SER A 21 12.31 17.02 24.11
C SER A 21 12.57 17.87 22.87
N LEU A 22 12.41 17.30 21.66
CA LEU A 22 12.58 18.02 20.41
C LEU A 22 11.48 19.08 20.23
N PHE A 23 10.22 18.76 20.51
CA PHE A 23 9.13 19.75 20.42
C PHE A 23 9.31 20.90 21.42
N GLU A 24 9.70 20.61 22.66
CA GLU A 24 10.01 21.64 23.66
C GLU A 24 11.15 22.57 23.19
N ALA A 25 12.23 21.99 22.66
CA ALA A 25 13.36 22.77 22.12
C ALA A 25 12.97 23.62 20.89
N LEU A 26 11.91 23.23 20.17
CA LEU A 26 11.33 24.01 19.05
C LEU A 26 10.29 25.05 19.51
N GLY A 27 10.08 25.17 20.83
CA GLY A 27 9.21 26.17 21.45
C GLY A 27 7.74 25.77 21.57
N TYR A 28 7.42 24.47 21.53
CA TYR A 28 6.08 23.98 21.81
C TYR A 28 5.89 23.66 23.29
N VAL A 29 4.68 23.82 23.80
CA VAL A 29 4.27 23.24 25.08
C VAL A 29 3.81 21.81 24.83
N VAL A 30 4.35 20.83 25.55
CA VAL A 30 4.08 19.40 25.31
C VAL A 30 3.26 18.82 26.46
N THR A 31 2.15 18.15 26.12
CA THR A 31 1.32 17.38 27.06
C THR A 31 1.27 15.92 26.59
N ARG A 32 1.64 14.95 27.44
CA ARG A 32 1.79 13.54 27.04
C ARG A 32 0.60 12.67 27.47
N GLU A 33 0.43 11.54 26.79
CA GLU A 33 -0.58 10.50 27.07
C GLU A 33 -2.00 11.07 27.18
N VAL A 34 -2.46 11.73 26.12
CA VAL A 34 -3.71 12.49 26.14
C VAL A 34 -4.85 11.68 25.53
N LEU A 35 -6.00 11.62 26.22
CA LEU A 35 -7.24 11.05 25.69
C LEU A 35 -8.11 12.15 25.08
N ILE A 36 -8.38 12.08 23.78
CA ILE A 36 -9.21 13.05 23.06
C ILE A 36 -10.26 12.33 22.22
N GLY A 37 -11.54 12.65 22.42
CA GLY A 37 -12.63 12.04 21.64
C GLY A 37 -12.65 10.51 21.72
N GLY A 38 -12.14 9.92 22.81
CA GLY A 38 -12.03 8.46 22.98
C GLY A 38 -10.79 7.83 22.34
N ILE A 39 -9.91 8.61 21.70
CA ILE A 39 -8.67 8.17 21.08
C ILE A 39 -7.50 8.62 21.96
N MET A 40 -6.66 7.68 22.39
CA MET A 40 -5.39 7.99 23.03
C MET A 40 -4.40 8.51 21.99
N VAL A 41 -3.57 9.49 22.33
CA VAL A 41 -2.41 9.92 21.54
C VAL A 41 -1.19 10.05 22.42
N ASP A 42 -0.02 9.82 21.84
CA ASP A 42 1.25 9.85 22.58
C ASP A 42 1.51 11.24 23.18
N MET A 43 1.20 12.32 22.43
CA MET A 43 1.21 13.69 22.97
C MET A 43 0.36 14.69 22.16
N ILE A 44 0.00 15.79 22.81
CA ILE A 44 -0.43 17.05 22.19
C ILE A 44 0.68 18.06 22.34
N ILE A 45 1.01 18.74 21.24
CA ILE A 45 1.87 19.91 21.27
C ILE A 45 1.03 21.17 21.02
N GLU A 46 1.29 22.22 21.78
CA GLU A 46 0.59 23.50 21.67
C GLU A 46 1.55 24.62 21.28
N ARG A 47 1.09 25.45 20.35
CA ARG A 47 1.72 26.72 20.02
C ARG A 47 0.66 27.69 19.50
N ASP A 48 0.72 28.94 19.97
CA ASP A 48 -0.20 30.01 19.56
C ASP A 48 -1.69 29.65 19.70
N GLY A 49 -2.04 28.84 20.72
CA GLY A 49 -3.41 28.38 21.00
C GLY A 49 -3.93 27.28 20.08
N LEU A 50 -3.11 26.75 19.16
CA LEU A 50 -3.42 25.59 18.33
C LEU A 50 -2.81 24.33 18.91
N TRP A 51 -3.58 23.25 18.86
CA TRP A 51 -3.18 21.92 19.34
C TRP A 51 -2.86 21.02 18.14
N HIS A 52 -1.70 20.39 18.16
CA HIS A 52 -1.31 19.41 17.16
C HIS A 52 -1.17 18.04 17.82
N PRO A 53 -2.03 17.07 17.48
CA PRO A 53 -1.89 15.72 17.99
C PRO A 53 -0.71 15.03 17.32
N VAL A 54 0.08 14.35 18.15
CA VAL A 54 1.32 13.70 17.76
C VAL A 54 1.27 12.23 18.16
N GLU A 55 1.55 11.37 17.19
CA GLU A 55 1.84 9.96 17.44
C GLU A 55 3.31 9.72 17.11
N VAL A 56 4.03 9.03 17.99
CA VAL A 56 5.42 8.64 17.81
C VAL A 56 5.45 7.15 17.53
N LYS A 57 6.22 6.79 16.51
CA LYS A 57 6.40 5.40 16.15
C LYS A 57 7.88 5.10 15.94
N PHE A 58 8.39 4.20 16.77
CA PHE A 58 9.76 3.73 16.74
C PHE A 58 9.83 2.33 16.14
N PHE A 59 10.77 2.13 15.22
CA PHE A 59 10.92 0.86 14.55
C PHE A 59 12.38 0.48 14.38
N LEU A 60 12.73 -0.68 14.96
CA LEU A 60 14.01 -1.35 14.77
C LEU A 60 14.12 -2.08 13.43
N LYS A 61 12.99 -2.28 12.75
CA LYS A 61 12.89 -2.85 11.39
C LYS A 61 12.19 -1.83 10.50
N ARG A 62 12.02 -2.13 9.21
CA ARG A 62 11.07 -1.35 8.40
C ARG A 62 9.68 -1.41 9.04
N VAL A 63 8.87 -0.42 8.70
CA VAL A 63 7.57 -0.14 9.32
C VAL A 63 6.46 -0.55 8.39
N SER A 64 5.41 -1.17 8.91
CA SER A 64 4.27 -1.52 8.07
C SER A 64 3.59 -0.26 7.66
N ASN A 65 3.42 -0.04 6.37
CA ASN A 65 2.70 1.14 5.96
C ASN A 65 1.22 1.05 6.35
N SER A 66 0.69 -0.13 6.67
CA SER A 66 -0.59 -0.27 7.38
C SER A 66 -0.55 0.42 8.73
N THR A 67 0.55 0.33 9.49
CA THR A 67 0.73 1.05 10.76
C THR A 67 0.74 2.56 10.54
N ILE A 68 1.43 3.03 9.50
CA ILE A 68 1.47 4.47 9.17
C ILE A 68 0.09 4.96 8.75
N LEU A 69 -0.61 4.19 7.90
CA LEU A 69 -1.95 4.47 7.40
C LEU A 69 -2.99 4.47 8.53
N GLU A 70 -2.98 3.45 9.39
CA GLU A 70 -3.85 3.36 10.57
C GLU A 70 -3.66 4.57 11.49
N ASN A 71 -2.41 4.94 11.78
CA ASN A 71 -2.13 6.11 12.61
C ASN A 71 -2.49 7.42 11.90
N ALA A 72 -2.27 7.53 10.59
CA ALA A 72 -2.65 8.70 9.80
C ALA A 72 -4.18 8.92 9.80
N VAL A 73 -4.94 7.85 9.54
CA VAL A 73 -6.42 7.88 9.56
C VAL A 73 -6.92 8.20 10.96
N ARG A 74 -6.38 7.54 12.00
CA ARG A 74 -6.77 7.75 13.39
C ARG A 74 -6.48 9.19 13.84
N LEU A 75 -5.30 9.73 13.55
CA LEU A 75 -4.95 11.11 13.89
C LEU A 75 -5.80 12.11 13.12
N ARG A 76 -6.17 11.82 11.87
CA ARG A 76 -7.01 12.72 11.09
C ARG A 76 -8.43 12.82 11.64
N GLN A 77 -8.98 11.73 12.18
CA GLN A 77 -10.30 11.75 12.82
C GLN A 77 -10.35 12.74 14.01
N LEU A 78 -9.26 12.88 14.77
CA LEU A 78 -9.18 13.80 15.90
C LEU A 78 -9.40 15.26 15.52
N VAL A 79 -8.98 15.67 14.32
CA VAL A 79 -9.15 17.06 13.85
C VAL A 79 -10.63 17.46 13.76
N SER A 80 -11.54 16.49 13.63
CA SER A 80 -12.99 16.76 13.62
C SER A 80 -13.62 16.90 15.02
N VAL A 81 -12.87 16.60 16.09
CA VAL A 81 -13.38 16.52 17.46
C VAL A 81 -13.33 17.86 18.19
N ASP A 82 -12.30 18.67 17.97
CA ASP A 82 -12.11 19.97 18.62
C ASP A 82 -11.53 20.97 17.61
N PRO A 83 -12.09 22.19 17.46
CA PRO A 83 -11.62 23.18 16.50
C PRO A 83 -10.19 23.69 16.75
N ARG A 84 -9.62 23.47 17.95
CA ARG A 84 -8.22 23.78 18.25
C ARG A 84 -7.26 22.75 17.67
N LEU A 85 -7.73 21.53 17.38
CA LEU A 85 -6.92 20.47 16.81
C LEU A 85 -6.67 20.74 15.33
N SER A 86 -5.41 20.75 14.93
CA SER A 86 -5.01 20.97 13.54
C SER A 86 -3.69 20.27 13.24
N ASN A 87 -3.40 20.04 11.96
CA ASN A 87 -2.09 19.58 11.46
C ASN A 87 -1.48 18.41 12.27
N PRO A 88 -2.15 17.25 12.36
CA PRO A 88 -1.64 16.07 13.06
C PRO A 88 -0.23 15.71 12.57
N ILE A 89 0.63 15.29 13.49
CA ILE A 89 2.03 14.94 13.21
C ILE A 89 2.27 13.48 13.53
N LEU A 90 2.78 12.73 12.56
CA LEU A 90 3.29 11.38 12.77
C LEU A 90 4.81 11.43 12.78
N VAL A 91 5.41 11.20 13.95
CA VAL A 91 6.87 11.13 14.13
C VAL A 91 7.31 9.70 13.92
N ILE A 92 8.23 9.48 12.97
CA ILE A 92 8.73 8.15 12.63
C ILE A 92 10.23 8.11 12.84
N ILE A 93 10.64 7.34 13.85
CA ILE A 93 12.04 7.10 14.19
C ILE A 93 12.40 5.69 13.70
N GLY A 94 12.98 5.65 12.50
CA GLY A 94 13.30 4.43 11.76
C GLY A 94 13.47 4.71 10.26
N SER A 95 13.72 3.65 9.47
CA SER A 95 13.88 3.80 8.02
C SER A 95 12.53 3.83 7.29
N LEU A 96 12.27 4.92 6.56
CA LEU A 96 11.11 5.09 5.67
C LEU A 96 11.55 5.05 4.21
N THR A 97 10.71 4.50 3.34
CA THR A 97 10.96 4.58 1.89
C THR A 97 10.54 5.94 1.34
N ALA A 98 11.20 6.39 0.27
CA ALA A 98 10.87 7.66 -0.38
C ALA A 98 9.41 7.70 -0.88
N TYR A 99 8.84 6.54 -1.21
CA TYR A 99 7.44 6.42 -1.59
C TYR A 99 6.50 6.54 -0.39
N ALA A 100 6.73 5.81 0.71
CA ALA A 100 5.91 5.90 1.93
C ALA A 100 5.84 7.36 2.46
N ARG A 101 6.97 8.08 2.36
CA ARG A 101 7.06 9.51 2.63
C ARG A 101 6.12 10.34 1.73
N GLY A 102 6.14 10.10 0.42
CA GLY A 102 5.30 10.81 -0.54
C GLY A 102 3.80 10.49 -0.38
N TRP A 103 3.48 9.22 -0.20
CA TRP A 103 2.10 8.74 -0.13
C TRP A 103 1.36 9.21 1.12
N SER A 104 2.00 9.15 2.30
CA SER A 104 1.43 9.63 3.56
C SER A 104 1.14 11.14 3.53
N SER A 105 2.07 11.92 2.97
CA SER A 105 1.94 13.39 2.87
C SER A 105 0.85 13.80 1.86
N SER A 106 0.69 13.07 0.75
CA SER A 106 -0.25 13.46 -0.33
C SER A 106 -1.70 13.00 -0.13
N ASN A 107 -1.96 11.97 0.69
CA ASN A 107 -3.29 11.35 0.76
C ASN A 107 -4.07 11.61 2.06
N PHE A 108 -3.43 11.98 3.18
CA PHE A 108 -4.08 12.02 4.50
C PHE A 108 -4.12 13.39 5.20
N ASP A 109 -3.57 14.45 4.58
CA ASP A 109 -3.45 15.80 5.18
C ASP A 109 -2.89 15.74 6.62
N ILE A 110 -1.78 15.02 6.76
CA ILE A 110 -0.99 14.88 7.99
C ILE A 110 0.46 15.32 7.72
N ARG A 111 1.19 15.73 8.76
CA ARG A 111 2.64 15.99 8.66
C ARG A 111 3.40 14.75 9.11
N VAL A 112 4.37 14.31 8.31
CA VAL A 112 5.24 13.20 8.69
C VAL A 112 6.63 13.74 9.00
N TRP A 113 7.11 13.49 10.22
CA TRP A 113 8.47 13.80 10.65
C TRP A 113 9.27 12.51 10.66
N ASP A 114 9.95 12.25 9.55
CA ASP A 114 10.82 11.09 9.41
C ASP A 114 12.26 11.38 9.83
N TYR A 115 13.14 10.37 9.71
CA TYR A 115 14.55 10.54 10.07
C TYR A 115 15.22 11.75 9.43
N GLN A 116 14.98 12.04 8.15
CA GLN A 116 15.63 13.18 7.50
C GLN A 116 15.09 14.50 8.05
N GLU A 117 13.80 14.58 8.28
CA GLU A 117 13.16 15.76 8.87
C GLU A 117 13.59 15.99 10.33
N LEU A 118 13.69 14.93 11.12
CA LEU A 118 14.21 14.96 12.49
C LEU A 118 15.68 15.40 12.52
N ARG A 119 16.51 14.89 11.59
CA ARG A 119 17.90 15.34 11.44
C ARG A 119 18.01 16.82 11.12
N ASN A 120 17.14 17.33 10.24
CA ASN A 120 17.12 18.74 9.86
C ASN A 120 16.74 19.64 11.05
N LYS A 121 15.79 19.21 11.89
CA LYS A 121 15.37 19.95 13.09
C LYS A 121 16.36 19.90 14.24
N THR A 122 17.27 18.92 14.24
CA THR A 122 18.28 18.72 15.29
C THR A 122 19.65 19.30 14.93
N VAL A 123 19.81 19.99 13.79
CA VAL A 123 21.12 20.51 13.32
C VAL A 123 21.82 21.38 14.37
N GLU A 124 21.09 22.30 15.00
CA GLU A 124 21.62 23.20 16.03
C GLU A 124 21.51 22.62 17.46
N LEU A 125 20.91 21.44 17.62
CA LEU A 125 20.57 20.82 18.91
C LEU A 125 21.46 19.58 19.15
N LYS A 126 22.74 19.82 19.48
CA LYS A 126 23.78 18.77 19.53
C LYS A 126 23.42 17.55 20.39
N GLU A 127 22.88 17.75 21.59
CA GLU A 127 22.46 16.64 22.47
C GLU A 127 21.31 15.82 21.86
N LEU A 128 20.29 16.48 21.32
CA LEU A 128 19.18 15.79 20.66
C LEU A 128 19.65 15.07 19.41
N ARG A 129 20.62 15.63 18.69
CA ARG A 129 21.21 14.96 17.55
C ARG A 129 21.89 13.64 17.93
N GLN A 130 22.68 13.65 19.00
CA GLN A 130 23.33 12.43 19.50
C GLN A 130 22.30 11.38 19.93
N ARG A 131 21.22 11.79 20.62
CA ARG A 131 20.12 10.89 21.01
C ARG A 131 19.44 10.26 19.79
N LEU A 132 19.18 11.04 18.74
CA LEU A 132 18.59 10.53 17.49
C LEU A 132 19.51 9.49 16.81
N ASP A 133 20.81 9.76 16.76
CA ASP A 133 21.78 8.86 16.14
C ASP A 133 21.90 7.52 16.94
N MET A 134 21.86 7.57 18.28
CA MET A 134 21.87 6.37 19.15
C MET A 134 20.62 5.48 18.97
N LEU A 135 19.44 6.09 18.78
CA LEU A 135 18.19 5.34 18.55
C LEU A 135 18.22 4.51 17.25
N ILE A 136 19.10 4.84 16.31
CA ILE A 136 19.15 4.25 14.96
C ILE A 136 20.44 3.42 14.76
N ASP A 137 21.25 3.24 15.81
CA ASP A 137 22.55 2.55 15.75
C ASP A 137 22.43 1.11 15.17
N PRO A 138 23.23 0.75 14.14
CA PRO A 138 23.31 -0.59 13.55
C PRO A 138 23.44 -1.75 14.55
N GLU A 139 24.09 -1.56 15.70
CA GLU A 139 24.22 -2.64 16.70
C GLU A 139 22.86 -3.05 17.30
N ASN A 140 21.89 -2.12 17.39
CA ASN A 140 20.51 -2.40 17.77
C ASN A 140 19.69 -3.06 16.63
N MET A 141 20.20 -3.08 15.40
CA MET A 141 19.53 -3.63 14.20
C MET A 141 19.99 -5.04 13.80
N ASN A 142 20.86 -5.69 14.59
CA ASN A 142 21.54 -6.92 14.16
C ASN A 142 20.66 -8.20 14.23
N THR A 143 19.84 -8.40 13.19
CA THR A 143 19.25 -9.68 12.76
C THR A 143 19.24 -9.78 11.22
N GLN A 144 20.37 -9.50 10.54
CA GLN A 144 20.37 -9.13 9.12
C GLN A 144 20.90 -10.14 8.08
N ASP A 145 21.60 -11.23 8.42
CA ASP A 145 22.35 -11.95 7.36
C ASP A 145 21.52 -12.86 6.44
N ILE A 146 20.36 -13.37 6.86
CA ILE A 146 19.55 -14.28 6.02
C ILE A 146 18.50 -13.53 5.17
N ASN A 147 18.06 -12.35 5.62
CA ASN A 147 17.01 -11.56 4.96
C ASN A 147 17.54 -10.57 3.90
N THR A 148 18.82 -10.21 3.94
CA THR A 148 19.40 -9.20 3.03
C THR A 148 19.62 -9.76 1.63
N ALA A 149 20.26 -10.93 1.51
CA ALA A 149 20.52 -11.55 0.20
C ALA A 149 19.25 -11.99 -0.55
N SER A 150 18.24 -12.46 0.18
CA SER A 150 16.94 -12.83 -0.40
C SER A 150 16.15 -11.61 -0.87
N ARG A 151 16.28 -10.48 -0.16
CA ARG A 151 15.66 -9.21 -0.51
C ARG A 151 16.34 -8.52 -1.69
N GLU A 152 17.66 -8.45 -1.74
CA GLU A 152 18.41 -7.94 -2.89
C GLU A 152 18.02 -8.69 -4.17
N LYS A 153 17.87 -10.01 -4.08
CA LYS A 153 17.40 -10.84 -5.20
C LYS A 153 15.99 -10.46 -5.66
N ARG A 154 15.05 -10.21 -4.75
CA ARG A 154 13.68 -9.76 -5.12
C ARG A 154 13.69 -8.35 -5.70
N GLU A 155 14.49 -7.42 -5.17
CA GLU A 155 14.62 -6.05 -5.68
C GLU A 155 15.15 -6.03 -7.13
N VAL A 156 16.09 -6.93 -7.47
CA VAL A 156 16.58 -7.13 -8.85
C VAL A 156 15.46 -7.62 -9.78
N VAL A 157 14.67 -8.60 -9.35
CA VAL A 157 13.54 -9.12 -10.14
C VAL A 157 12.47 -8.05 -10.36
N ALA A 158 12.10 -7.29 -9.32
CA ALA A 158 11.15 -6.19 -9.41
C ALA A 158 11.62 -5.13 -10.41
N SER A 159 12.91 -4.75 -10.33
CA SER A 159 13.51 -3.78 -11.25
C SER A 159 13.46 -4.25 -12.70
N SER A 160 13.75 -5.53 -12.95
CA SER A 160 13.64 -6.13 -14.29
C SER A 160 12.20 -6.11 -14.84
N LEU A 161 11.21 -6.45 -13.99
CA LEU A 161 9.79 -6.39 -14.39
C LEU A 161 9.34 -4.96 -14.70
N ILE A 162 9.76 -3.97 -13.89
CA ILE A 162 9.47 -2.55 -14.13
C ILE A 162 10.06 -2.10 -15.46
N GLU A 163 11.31 -2.47 -15.77
CA GLU A 163 11.96 -2.10 -17.03
C GLU A 163 11.21 -2.69 -18.24
N ARG A 164 10.81 -3.96 -18.17
CA ARG A 164 10.03 -4.62 -19.23
C ARG A 164 8.68 -3.94 -19.47
N LEU A 165 7.95 -3.60 -18.40
CA LEU A 165 6.68 -2.87 -18.50
C LEU A 165 6.88 -1.48 -19.13
N ARG A 166 7.90 -0.72 -18.69
CA ARG A 166 8.22 0.61 -19.24
C ARG A 166 8.64 0.56 -20.72
N SER A 167 9.48 -0.42 -21.07
CA SER A 167 9.93 -0.60 -22.44
C SER A 167 8.76 -0.92 -23.37
N HIS A 168 7.86 -1.81 -22.94
CA HIS A 168 6.67 -2.15 -23.69
C HIS A 168 5.70 -0.97 -23.83
N GLU A 169 5.51 -0.19 -22.76
CA GLU A 169 4.70 1.02 -22.76
C GLU A 169 5.17 2.06 -23.79
N ALA A 170 6.49 2.17 -23.99
CA ALA A 170 7.11 3.15 -24.88
C ALA A 170 7.23 2.68 -26.33
N LYS A 171 7.52 1.39 -26.55
CA LYS A 171 7.93 0.86 -27.87
C LYS A 171 6.95 -0.09 -28.54
N ASP A 172 5.89 -0.52 -27.84
CA ASP A 172 4.98 -1.56 -28.33
C ASP A 172 5.72 -2.84 -28.76
N GLY A 173 6.70 -3.24 -27.93
CA GLY A 173 7.65 -4.30 -28.30
C GLY A 173 7.24 -5.74 -27.99
N LEU A 174 6.03 -5.96 -27.45
CA LEU A 174 5.56 -7.30 -27.05
C LEU A 174 4.31 -7.68 -27.83
N THR A 175 4.22 -8.95 -28.21
CA THR A 175 2.97 -9.53 -28.73
C THR A 175 1.91 -9.59 -27.63
N PRO A 176 0.60 -9.71 -27.94
CA PRO A 176 -0.44 -9.90 -26.93
C PRO A 176 -0.12 -11.05 -25.97
N THR A 177 0.27 -12.21 -26.48
CA THR A 177 0.64 -13.38 -25.67
C THR A 177 1.87 -13.13 -24.78
N ASP A 178 2.86 -12.37 -25.24
CA ASP A 178 4.01 -12.04 -24.39
C ASP A 178 3.66 -11.00 -23.32
N TYR A 179 2.70 -10.12 -23.60
CA TYR A 179 2.16 -9.19 -22.61
C TYR A 179 1.34 -9.91 -21.52
N GLU A 180 0.51 -10.90 -21.91
CA GLU A 180 -0.20 -11.78 -20.97
C GLU A 180 0.78 -12.49 -20.02
N LYS A 181 1.87 -13.05 -20.55
CA LYS A 181 2.93 -13.69 -19.76
C LYS A 181 3.59 -12.70 -18.80
N LEU A 182 3.93 -11.51 -19.27
CA LEU A 182 4.50 -10.46 -18.42
C LEU A 182 3.56 -10.09 -17.27
N CYS A 183 2.27 -9.90 -17.54
CA CYS A 183 1.28 -9.60 -16.50
C CYS A 183 1.18 -10.74 -15.48
N ARG A 184 1.17 -12.00 -15.93
CA ARG A 184 1.19 -13.17 -15.04
C ARG A 184 2.43 -13.19 -14.16
N GLU A 185 3.62 -12.96 -14.73
CA GLU A 185 4.87 -12.92 -13.99
C GLU A 185 4.84 -11.85 -12.90
N VAL A 186 4.30 -10.66 -13.19
CA VAL A 186 4.13 -9.58 -12.21
C VAL A 186 3.23 -10.01 -11.05
N PHE A 187 2.04 -10.53 -11.33
CA PHE A 187 1.13 -10.99 -10.28
C PHE A 187 1.68 -12.18 -9.49
N SER A 188 2.37 -13.11 -10.15
CA SER A 188 3.01 -14.25 -9.49
C SER A 188 4.10 -13.76 -8.54
N PHE A 189 4.90 -12.77 -8.96
CA PHE A 189 5.96 -12.21 -8.14
C PHE A 189 5.41 -11.43 -6.93
N LEU A 190 4.46 -10.53 -7.17
CA LEU A 190 3.92 -9.62 -6.15
C LEU A 190 3.12 -10.33 -5.06
N PHE A 191 2.41 -11.40 -5.43
CA PHE A 191 1.42 -12.01 -4.55
C PHE A 191 1.71 -13.48 -4.23
N ASP A 192 2.91 -13.98 -4.50
CA ASP A 192 3.36 -15.26 -3.95
C ASP A 192 3.46 -15.16 -2.41
N PRO A 193 2.95 -16.14 -1.64
CA PRO A 193 2.33 -17.41 -2.07
C PRO A 193 0.79 -17.40 -2.07
N PHE A 194 0.16 -16.22 -2.02
CA PHE A 194 -1.27 -16.05 -1.83
C PHE A 194 -2.09 -16.19 -3.12
N LEU A 195 -1.54 -15.76 -4.26
CA LEU A 195 -2.08 -16.11 -5.57
C LEU A 195 -1.26 -17.25 -6.15
N PHE A 196 -1.91 -18.37 -6.47
CA PHE A 196 -1.22 -19.58 -6.89
C PHE A 196 -2.02 -20.39 -7.91
N GLY A 197 -1.39 -21.41 -8.50
CA GLY A 197 -2.05 -22.29 -9.46
C GLY A 197 -2.50 -21.54 -10.71
N PHE A 198 -1.71 -20.57 -11.16
CA PHE A 198 -1.95 -19.84 -12.40
C PHE A 198 -2.09 -20.85 -13.55
N SER A 199 -3.20 -20.77 -14.27
CA SER A 199 -3.49 -21.67 -15.39
C SER A 199 -4.05 -20.89 -16.56
N ASP A 200 -3.52 -21.18 -17.74
CA ASP A 200 -4.13 -20.83 -19.02
C ASP A 200 -5.43 -21.64 -19.18
N GLN A 201 -6.59 -21.00 -19.09
CA GLN A 201 -7.83 -21.70 -19.43
C GLN A 201 -8.10 -21.55 -20.92
N HIS A 202 -7.60 -22.51 -21.67
CA HIS A 202 -7.93 -22.67 -23.08
C HIS A 202 -9.33 -23.28 -23.24
N ARG A 203 -10.27 -22.45 -23.72
CA ARG A 203 -11.62 -22.74 -24.21
C ARG A 203 -12.72 -22.89 -23.16
N THR A 204 -13.65 -21.93 -23.14
CA THR A 204 -15.04 -22.19 -22.75
C THR A 204 -15.67 -23.16 -23.76
N THR A 205 -16.68 -23.91 -23.33
CA THR A 205 -17.38 -24.95 -24.11
C THR A 205 -17.95 -24.48 -25.46
N ASP A 206 -18.10 -23.17 -25.64
CA ASP A 206 -18.65 -22.53 -26.84
C ASP A 206 -17.60 -21.97 -27.81
N GLY A 207 -16.30 -22.01 -27.47
CA GLY A 207 -15.19 -21.70 -28.40
C GLY A 207 -15.10 -20.26 -28.93
N ALA A 208 -16.04 -19.39 -28.57
CA ALA A 208 -16.19 -18.06 -29.16
C ALA A 208 -15.38 -16.97 -28.46
N ASN A 209 -14.87 -17.23 -27.26
CA ASN A 209 -14.42 -16.15 -26.38
C ASN A 209 -13.47 -16.70 -25.30
N ARG A 210 -12.22 -16.20 -25.27
CA ARG A 210 -11.12 -16.74 -24.47
C ARG A 210 -10.58 -15.66 -23.54
N PHE A 211 -10.60 -15.92 -22.24
CA PHE A 211 -9.87 -15.14 -21.24
C PHE A 211 -8.45 -15.69 -21.08
N ASP A 212 -7.52 -14.85 -20.62
CA ASP A 212 -6.10 -15.14 -20.73
C ASP A 212 -5.64 -16.15 -19.68
N PHE A 213 -5.92 -15.89 -18.39
CA PHE A 213 -5.58 -16.82 -17.33
C PHE A 213 -6.42 -16.63 -16.07
N VAL A 214 -6.31 -17.60 -15.16
CA VAL A 214 -6.91 -17.55 -13.83
C VAL A 214 -5.90 -17.96 -12.78
N CYS A 215 -6.14 -17.57 -11.53
CA CYS A 215 -5.42 -18.13 -10.38
C CYS A 215 -6.38 -18.44 -9.23
N ARG A 216 -5.89 -19.24 -8.28
CA ARG A 216 -6.56 -19.54 -7.02
C ARG A 216 -6.04 -18.59 -5.94
N ILE A 217 -6.92 -18.29 -4.99
CA ILE A 217 -6.57 -17.52 -3.80
C ILE A 217 -6.33 -18.51 -2.65
N LYS A 218 -5.17 -18.40 -2.00
CA LYS A 218 -4.80 -19.14 -0.79
C LYS A 218 -5.17 -18.32 0.44
N SER A 219 -5.74 -18.97 1.44
CA SER A 219 -6.09 -18.31 2.69
C SER A 219 -4.86 -18.00 3.56
N GLY A 220 -4.99 -17.01 4.45
CA GLY A 220 -3.94 -16.62 5.39
C GLY A 220 -3.33 -15.24 5.14
N ASP A 221 -3.88 -14.49 4.18
CA ASP A 221 -3.61 -13.05 4.01
C ASP A 221 -4.93 -12.30 4.17
N GLN A 222 -4.94 -11.27 5.02
CA GLN A 222 -6.16 -10.56 5.40
C GLN A 222 -6.88 -9.92 4.21
N PHE A 223 -6.13 -9.35 3.26
CA PHE A 223 -6.71 -8.72 2.07
C PHE A 223 -7.36 -9.76 1.17
N TRP A 224 -6.64 -10.84 0.86
CA TRP A 224 -7.15 -11.91 0.02
C TRP A 224 -8.31 -12.68 0.66
N ASP A 225 -8.26 -12.92 1.97
CA ASP A 225 -9.35 -13.55 2.74
C ASP A 225 -10.60 -12.67 2.75
N ALA A 226 -10.44 -11.35 2.89
CA ALA A 226 -11.54 -10.40 2.76
C ALA A 226 -12.14 -10.43 1.36
N LEU A 227 -11.31 -10.38 0.32
CA LEU A 227 -11.76 -10.45 -1.07
C LEU A 227 -12.54 -11.75 -1.36
N GLN A 228 -12.06 -12.90 -0.89
CA GLN A 228 -12.77 -14.18 -1.01
C GLN A 228 -14.16 -14.14 -0.38
N ARG A 229 -14.26 -13.62 0.84
CA ARG A 229 -15.51 -13.55 1.59
C ARG A 229 -16.49 -12.55 0.99
N ASP A 230 -16.03 -11.33 0.74
CA ASP A 230 -16.88 -10.19 0.40
C ASP A 230 -17.45 -10.34 -1.02
N PHE A 231 -16.68 -10.94 -1.94
CA PHE A 231 -17.13 -11.20 -3.32
C PHE A 231 -17.55 -12.63 -3.57
N ARG A 232 -17.46 -13.54 -2.59
CA ARG A 232 -17.74 -14.98 -2.73
C ARG A 232 -16.93 -15.60 -3.87
N THR A 233 -15.66 -15.22 -3.98
CA THR A 233 -14.76 -15.68 -5.03
C THR A 233 -13.78 -16.73 -4.51
N ARG A 234 -13.43 -17.71 -5.35
CA ARG A 234 -12.34 -18.66 -5.12
C ARG A 234 -11.28 -18.61 -6.21
N VAL A 235 -11.65 -18.12 -7.38
CA VAL A 235 -10.82 -18.03 -8.57
C VAL A 235 -10.88 -16.61 -9.11
N ILE A 236 -9.71 -16.01 -9.32
CA ILE A 236 -9.62 -14.69 -9.95
C ILE A 236 -9.35 -14.90 -11.44
N LEU A 237 -10.10 -14.18 -12.27
CA LEU A 237 -9.91 -14.13 -13.71
C LEU A 237 -8.99 -12.97 -14.09
N PHE A 238 -8.14 -13.19 -15.09
CA PHE A 238 -7.27 -12.17 -15.65
C PHE A 238 -7.52 -12.05 -17.15
N GLU A 239 -7.62 -10.80 -17.58
CA GLU A 239 -7.74 -10.40 -18.98
C GLU A 239 -6.75 -9.25 -19.23
N CYS A 240 -5.93 -9.37 -20.28
CA CYS A 240 -4.78 -8.54 -20.59
C CYS A 240 -4.94 -7.95 -22.00
N LYS A 241 -5.23 -6.65 -22.09
CA LYS A 241 -5.44 -5.93 -23.35
C LYS A 241 -4.19 -5.17 -23.77
N ASN A 242 -3.51 -5.71 -24.77
CA ASN A 242 -2.34 -5.09 -25.37
C ASN A 242 -2.71 -4.12 -26.52
N TYR A 243 -3.45 -3.06 -26.20
CA TYR A 243 -3.90 -2.06 -27.18
C TYR A 243 -3.03 -0.79 -27.18
N LYS A 244 -3.02 -0.10 -28.33
CA LYS A 244 -2.37 1.21 -28.51
C LYS A 244 -3.13 2.36 -27.87
N ASP A 245 -4.42 2.18 -27.68
CA ASP A 245 -5.33 3.15 -27.09
C ASP A 245 -5.91 2.62 -25.79
N LYS A 246 -6.59 3.50 -25.07
CA LYS A 246 -7.33 3.14 -23.85
C LYS A 246 -8.43 2.13 -24.15
N ILE A 247 -8.65 1.19 -23.23
CA ILE A 247 -9.79 0.28 -23.32
C ILE A 247 -11.11 1.01 -23.02
N THR A 248 -12.18 0.54 -23.64
CA THR A 248 -13.54 1.09 -23.56
C THR A 248 -14.49 0.12 -22.82
N ALA A 249 -15.75 0.52 -22.66
CA ALA A 249 -16.79 -0.27 -22.00
C ALA A 249 -16.98 -1.69 -22.58
N ASP A 250 -16.75 -1.89 -23.89
CA ASP A 250 -16.90 -3.20 -24.54
C ASP A 250 -16.01 -4.29 -23.92
N GLN A 251 -14.84 -3.88 -23.41
CA GLN A 251 -13.93 -4.81 -22.73
C GLN A 251 -14.48 -5.24 -21.37
N ILE A 252 -15.25 -4.38 -20.68
CA ILE A 252 -15.95 -4.77 -19.46
C ILE A 252 -17.03 -5.79 -19.78
N TYR A 253 -17.91 -5.50 -20.73
CA TYR A 253 -19.04 -6.38 -21.05
C TYR A 253 -18.58 -7.76 -21.52
N SER A 254 -17.49 -7.83 -22.30
CA SER A 254 -16.93 -9.10 -22.71
C SER A 254 -16.30 -9.87 -21.54
N THR A 255 -15.53 -9.22 -20.66
CA THR A 255 -14.95 -9.86 -19.47
C THR A 255 -16.02 -10.32 -18.48
N GLU A 256 -17.07 -9.52 -18.27
CA GLU A 256 -18.14 -9.80 -17.30
C GLU A 256 -18.90 -11.10 -17.63
N ARG A 257 -18.97 -11.48 -18.91
CA ARG A 257 -19.61 -12.72 -19.36
C ARG A 257 -18.91 -13.98 -18.86
N TYR A 258 -17.67 -13.89 -18.39
CA TYR A 258 -16.95 -15.02 -17.79
C TYR A 258 -17.08 -15.06 -16.27
N LEU A 259 -17.62 -14.01 -15.65
CA LEU A 259 -17.75 -13.93 -14.21
C LEU A 259 -19.11 -14.49 -13.76
N PHE A 260 -19.06 -15.53 -12.94
CA PHE A 260 -20.23 -16.27 -12.47
C PHE A 260 -20.14 -16.52 -10.97
N THR A 261 -21.19 -16.10 -10.25
CA THR A 261 -21.34 -16.37 -8.82
C THR A 261 -21.46 -17.86 -8.52
N SER A 262 -22.17 -18.61 -9.36
CA SER A 262 -22.33 -20.08 -9.21
C SER A 262 -21.02 -20.85 -9.37
N ALA A 263 -20.07 -20.31 -10.14
CA ALA A 263 -18.74 -20.89 -10.33
C ALA A 263 -17.69 -20.31 -9.36
N LEU A 264 -18.11 -19.48 -8.40
CA LEU A 264 -17.22 -18.79 -7.43
C LEU A 264 -16.10 -18.01 -8.12
N ARG A 265 -16.42 -17.38 -9.26
CA ARG A 265 -15.51 -16.56 -10.07
C ARG A 265 -16.19 -15.22 -10.34
N THR A 266 -16.13 -14.33 -9.36
CA THR A 266 -16.83 -13.03 -9.36
C THR A 266 -15.87 -11.83 -9.40
N VAL A 267 -14.57 -12.09 -9.34
CA VAL A 267 -13.52 -11.07 -9.39
C VAL A 267 -12.67 -11.27 -10.64
N ALA A 268 -12.42 -10.18 -11.38
CA ALA A 268 -11.44 -10.14 -12.46
C ALA A 268 -10.47 -8.98 -12.30
N PHE A 269 -9.24 -9.17 -12.78
CA PHE A 269 -8.34 -8.09 -13.16
C PHE A 269 -8.39 -7.91 -14.67
N LEU A 270 -8.83 -6.73 -15.12
CA LEU A 270 -8.71 -6.31 -16.52
C LEU A 270 -7.53 -5.35 -16.64
N ILE A 271 -6.43 -5.88 -17.14
CA ILE A 271 -5.14 -5.20 -17.26
C ILE A 271 -5.02 -4.69 -18.68
N SER A 272 -4.61 -3.44 -18.85
CA SER A 272 -4.43 -2.84 -20.18
C SER A 272 -3.11 -2.09 -20.27
N ARG A 273 -2.50 -2.06 -21.45
CA ARG A 273 -1.26 -1.28 -21.60
C ARG A 273 -1.44 0.20 -21.25
N LYS A 274 -2.39 0.87 -21.91
CA LYS A 274 -2.60 2.32 -21.83
C LYS A 274 -3.65 2.78 -20.80
N GLY A 275 -4.22 1.86 -20.04
CA GLY A 275 -5.32 2.15 -19.13
C GLY A 275 -6.67 2.21 -19.83
N HIS A 276 -7.64 2.81 -19.16
CA HIS A 276 -9.04 2.82 -19.56
C HIS A 276 -9.58 4.24 -19.74
N ASP A 277 -10.69 4.37 -20.47
CA ASP A 277 -11.48 5.58 -20.50
C ASP A 277 -12.51 5.63 -19.34
N GLU A 278 -13.25 6.73 -19.24
CA GLU A 278 -14.28 6.86 -18.19
C GLU A 278 -15.48 5.95 -18.41
N GLY A 279 -15.83 5.65 -19.67
CA GLY A 279 -16.95 4.77 -20.00
C GLY A 279 -16.69 3.34 -19.52
N CYS A 280 -15.45 2.88 -19.66
CA CYS A 280 -14.95 1.62 -19.15
C CYS A 280 -15.05 1.57 -17.62
N PHE A 281 -14.62 2.64 -16.92
CA PHE A 281 -14.76 2.71 -15.47
C PHE A 281 -16.22 2.65 -15.02
N ARG A 282 -17.11 3.43 -15.66
CA ARG A 282 -18.55 3.41 -15.38
C ARG A 282 -19.18 2.04 -15.65
N ALA A 283 -18.77 1.35 -16.72
CA ALA A 283 -19.26 0.01 -17.01
C ALA A 283 -18.81 -1.00 -15.94
N ALA A 284 -17.56 -0.92 -15.46
CA ALA A 284 -17.09 -1.77 -14.36
C ALA A 284 -17.87 -1.53 -13.07
N GLN A 285 -18.18 -0.26 -12.76
CA GLN A 285 -19.06 0.10 -11.64
C GLN A 285 -20.48 -0.43 -11.83
N GLY A 286 -21.01 -0.41 -13.04
CA GLY A 286 -22.29 -1.02 -13.40
C GLY A 286 -22.30 -2.52 -13.09
N ALA A 287 -21.28 -3.26 -13.54
CA ALA A 287 -21.13 -4.69 -13.24
C ALA A 287 -21.09 -4.96 -11.73
N MET A 288 -20.39 -4.13 -10.95
CA MET A 288 -20.37 -4.26 -9.49
C MET A 288 -21.75 -4.00 -8.87
N ARG A 289 -22.41 -2.90 -9.26
CA ARG A 289 -23.70 -2.50 -8.69
C ARG A 289 -24.81 -3.48 -9.03
N GLU A 290 -24.85 -3.96 -10.27
CA GLU A 290 -26.00 -4.71 -10.80
C GLU A 290 -25.85 -6.22 -10.57
N SER A 291 -24.63 -6.74 -10.60
CA SER A 291 -24.39 -8.19 -10.51
C SER A 291 -23.39 -8.59 -9.42
N GLY A 292 -22.87 -7.65 -8.64
CA GLY A 292 -21.93 -7.91 -7.55
C GLY A 292 -20.56 -8.41 -8.04
N LYS A 293 -20.24 -8.17 -9.31
CA LYS A 293 -18.99 -8.63 -9.95
C LYS A 293 -17.96 -7.51 -9.93
N LEU A 294 -16.81 -7.79 -9.32
CA LEU A 294 -15.72 -6.83 -9.25
C LEU A 294 -14.78 -7.00 -10.44
N ILE A 295 -14.69 -5.99 -11.29
CA ILE A 295 -13.70 -5.93 -12.38
C ILE A 295 -12.71 -4.82 -12.04
N ILE A 296 -11.53 -5.20 -11.59
CA ILE A 296 -10.47 -4.28 -11.18
C ILE A 296 -9.68 -3.87 -12.43
N LEU A 297 -9.71 -2.58 -12.74
CA LEU A 297 -9.03 -2.00 -13.89
C LEU A 297 -7.62 -1.58 -13.51
N LEU A 298 -6.62 -2.13 -14.19
CA LEU A 298 -5.21 -1.80 -14.01
C LEU A 298 -4.54 -1.49 -15.35
N SER A 299 -3.48 -0.71 -15.30
CA SER A 299 -2.56 -0.51 -16.41
C SER A 299 -1.12 -0.80 -16.04
N ASN A 300 -0.22 -0.70 -17.03
CA ASN A 300 1.21 -0.77 -16.76
C ASN A 300 1.65 0.21 -15.67
N LYS A 301 0.98 1.36 -15.51
CA LYS A 301 1.30 2.32 -14.45
C LYS A 301 1.05 1.73 -13.07
N GLU A 302 -0.13 1.17 -12.84
CA GLU A 302 -0.49 0.55 -11.56
C GLU A 302 0.37 -0.70 -11.28
N LEU A 303 0.68 -1.50 -12.31
CA LEU A 303 1.61 -2.64 -12.15
C LEU A 303 3.02 -2.19 -11.72
N ILE A 304 3.54 -1.12 -12.35
CA ILE A 304 4.84 -0.54 -11.99
C ILE A 304 4.80 0.05 -10.57
N GLU A 305 3.70 0.67 -10.17
CA GLU A 305 3.52 1.18 -8.81
C GLU A 305 3.58 0.03 -7.81
N MET A 306 2.79 -1.04 -8.01
CA MET A 306 2.84 -2.26 -7.19
C MET A 306 4.24 -2.90 -7.12
N LEU A 307 5.03 -2.86 -8.19
CA LEU A 307 6.40 -3.39 -8.18
C LEU A 307 7.40 -2.50 -7.44
N LYS A 308 7.21 -1.18 -7.42
CA LYS A 308 8.07 -0.27 -6.63
C LYS A 308 7.87 -0.44 -5.13
N PHE A 309 6.73 -0.98 -4.76
CA PHE A 309 6.33 -1.34 -3.41
C PHE A 309 6.94 -2.65 -2.92
N GLU A 310 7.50 -3.45 -3.81
CA GLU A 310 8.20 -4.69 -3.47
C GLU A 310 9.37 -4.42 -2.49
N GLY A 311 9.45 -5.21 -1.42
CA GLY A 311 10.47 -5.03 -0.37
C GLY A 311 10.24 -3.79 0.52
N THR A 312 9.12 -3.11 0.32
CA THR A 312 8.57 -2.10 1.22
C THR A 312 7.36 -2.71 1.93
N GLU A 313 6.99 -2.17 3.09
CA GLU A 313 5.82 -2.72 3.80
C GLU A 313 4.50 -2.07 3.33
N ASP A 314 4.57 -1.25 2.27
CA ASP A 314 3.44 -0.94 1.40
C ASP A 314 3.44 -2.13 0.46
N GLY A 315 2.71 -3.18 0.80
CA GLY A 315 2.61 -4.32 -0.11
C GLY A 315 1.78 -3.94 -1.33
N ALA A 316 1.94 -4.68 -2.42
CA ALA A 316 1.01 -4.59 -3.55
C ALA A 316 -0.47 -4.82 -3.12
N THR A 317 -0.70 -5.52 -2.01
CA THR A 317 -2.03 -5.71 -1.41
C THR A 317 -2.62 -4.41 -0.87
N SER A 318 -1.86 -3.60 -0.15
CA SER A 318 -2.31 -2.28 0.34
C SER A 318 -2.66 -1.33 -0.80
N PHE A 319 -1.87 -1.36 -1.88
CA PHE A 319 -2.17 -0.60 -3.09
C PHE A 319 -3.51 -1.04 -3.72
N LEU A 320 -3.71 -2.35 -3.86
CA LEU A 320 -4.97 -2.89 -4.38
C LEU A 320 -6.16 -2.57 -3.48
N ASP A 321 -5.99 -2.65 -2.16
CA ASP A 321 -7.04 -2.30 -1.19
C ASP A 321 -7.50 -0.85 -1.36
N GLN A 322 -6.54 0.09 -1.44
CA GLN A 322 -6.86 1.49 -1.71
C GLN A 322 -7.52 1.68 -3.09
N HIS A 323 -7.07 0.95 -4.11
CA HIS A 323 -7.64 1.01 -5.45
C HIS A 323 -9.09 0.51 -5.48
N ILE A 324 -9.38 -0.59 -4.79
CA ILE A 324 -10.74 -1.13 -4.63
C ILE A 324 -11.60 -0.20 -3.78
N TRP A 325 -11.06 0.37 -2.70
CA TRP A 325 -11.80 1.32 -1.86
C TRP A 325 -12.23 2.56 -2.65
N ARG A 326 -11.34 3.14 -3.47
CA ARG A 326 -11.68 4.26 -4.37
C ARG A 326 -12.75 3.86 -5.38
N PHE A 327 -12.67 2.65 -5.92
CA PHE A 327 -13.67 2.12 -6.84
C PHE A 327 -15.06 2.00 -6.18
N VAL A 328 -15.11 1.43 -4.96
CA VAL A 328 -16.36 1.20 -4.22
C VAL A 328 -16.98 2.51 -3.72
N THR A 329 -16.17 3.41 -3.16
CA THR A 329 -16.66 4.72 -2.68
C THR A 329 -17.10 5.65 -3.82
N GLY A 330 -16.56 5.42 -5.02
CA GLY A 330 -16.94 6.13 -6.24
C GLY A 330 -18.20 5.59 -6.92
N LEU A 331 -18.85 4.52 -6.41
CA LEU A 331 -20.02 3.93 -7.07
C LEU A 331 -21.15 4.97 -7.19
N PRO A 332 -21.68 5.20 -8.41
CA PRO A 332 -22.81 6.11 -8.59
C PRO A 332 -24.03 5.58 -7.84
N ARG A 333 -24.71 6.50 -7.13
CA ARG A 333 -25.90 6.22 -6.31
C ARG A 333 -27.05 5.63 -7.13
#